data_AF-A0A537QGZ8-F1
#
_entry.id   AF-A0A537QGZ8-F1
#
_cell.length_a   1.000
_cell.length_b   1.000
_cell.length_c   1.000
_cell.angle_alpha   90.00
_cell.angle_beta   90.00
_cell.angle_gamma   90.00
#
_symmetry.space_group_name_H-M   'P 1'
#
loop_
_entity.id
_entity.type
_entity.pdbx_description
1 polymer ?
#
loop_
_entity_poly.entity_id
_entity_poly.type
_entity_poly.pdbx_seq_one_letter_code
_entity_poly.pdbx_strand_id
1 'polypeptide(L)'
;MMEVETAIRGQIKQDLDCAESATRLFAMRREVVALIGDWKAAGGGERLPTVQERLKENHRSPEKHKPEKNNKVEKLRVVASR
;
A
#
# COMPACT_ATOMS: atom_id res chain seq x y z
N MET A 1 5.14 -43.93 27.76
CA MET A 1 4.15 -43.32 26.84
C MET A 1 3.19 -42.38 27.58
N MET A 2 2.59 -42.80 28.70
CA MET A 2 1.70 -41.96 29.54
C MET A 2 2.35 -40.69 30.11
N GLU A 3 3.62 -40.75 30.51
CA GLU A 3 4.32 -39.63 31.15
C GLU A 3 4.56 -38.44 30.21
N VAL A 4 4.79 -38.72 28.93
CA VAL A 4 4.97 -37.68 27.89
C VAL A 4 3.64 -36.99 27.63
N GLU A 5 2.55 -37.75 27.57
CA GLU A 5 1.21 -37.22 27.36
C GLU A 5 0.75 -36.33 28.53
N THR A 6 1.01 -36.74 29.78
CA THR A 6 0.69 -35.92 30.96
C THR A 6 1.56 -34.68 31.05
N ALA A 7 2.82 -34.73 30.64
CA ALA A 7 3.70 -33.56 30.57
C ALA A 7 3.20 -32.54 29.53
N ILE A 8 2.84 -33.00 28.32
CA ILE A 8 2.28 -32.15 27.26
C ILE A 8 0.95 -31.53 27.71
N ARG A 9 0.02 -32.34 28.24
CA ARG A 9 -1.25 -31.83 28.78
C ARG A 9 -1.03 -30.86 29.94
N GLY A 10 0.00 -31.05 30.76
CA GLY A 10 0.39 -30.14 31.84
C GLY A 10 0.88 -28.79 31.30
N GLN A 11 1.75 -28.81 30.27
CA GLN A 11 2.24 -27.60 29.61
C GLN A 11 1.12 -26.81 28.93
N ILE A 12 0.22 -27.51 28.23
CA ILE A 12 -0.97 -26.90 27.62
C ILE A 12 -1.91 -26.33 28.69
N LYS A 13 -2.20 -27.09 29.76
CA LYS A 13 -3.14 -26.67 30.82
C LYS A 13 -2.63 -25.51 31.68
N GLN A 14 -1.32 -25.29 31.71
CA GLN A 14 -0.68 -24.22 32.47
C GLN A 14 -0.35 -22.98 31.62
N ASP A 15 -0.84 -22.89 30.38
CA ASP A 15 -0.50 -21.80 29.43
C ASP A 15 1.02 -21.66 29.16
N LEU A 16 1.80 -22.71 29.44
CA LEU A 16 3.20 -22.81 29.01
C LEU A 16 3.29 -23.10 27.50
N ASP A 17 2.21 -23.59 26.89
CA ASP A 17 2.02 -23.61 25.44
C ASP A 17 1.44 -22.27 24.97
N CYS A 18 2.32 -21.40 24.49
CA CYS A 18 1.94 -20.09 23.97
C CYS A 18 1.42 -20.15 22.52
N ALA A 19 1.25 -21.33 21.90
CA ALA A 19 0.91 -21.44 20.48
C ALA A 19 -0.42 -20.76 20.12
N GLU A 20 -1.47 -20.93 20.93
CA GLU A 20 -2.77 -20.29 20.70
C GLU A 20 -2.67 -18.76 20.85
N SER A 21 -2.07 -18.29 21.94
CA SER A 21 -1.83 -16.87 22.19
C SER A 21 -0.97 -16.21 21.11
N ALA A 22 0.08 -16.90 20.66
CA ALA A 22 0.94 -16.45 19.56
C ALA A 22 0.18 -16.42 18.24
N THR A 23 -0.64 -17.44 17.94
CA THR A 23 -1.48 -17.47 16.74
C THR A 23 -2.47 -16.31 16.72
N ARG A 24 -3.13 -16.05 17.86
CA ARG A 24 -4.04 -14.91 18.01
C ARG A 24 -3.32 -13.57 17.83
N LEU A 25 -2.10 -13.44 18.37
CA LEU A 25 -1.29 -12.24 18.20
C LEU A 25 -0.89 -12.02 16.72
N PHE A 26 -0.49 -13.08 16.00
CA PHE A 26 -0.17 -12.99 14.58
C PHE A 26 -1.39 -12.62 13.73
N ALA A 27 -2.57 -13.13 14.06
CA ALA A 27 -3.81 -12.75 13.40
C ALA A 27 -4.09 -11.24 13.54
N MET A 28 -4.05 -10.72 14.77
CA MET A 28 -4.21 -9.28 15.03
C MET A 28 -3.14 -8.45 14.32
N ARG A 29 -1.88 -8.91 14.31
CA ARG A 29 -0.79 -8.21 13.62
C ARG A 29 -1.04 -8.13 12.11
N ARG A 30 -1.60 -9.19 11.52
CA ARG A 30 -1.97 -9.20 10.10
C ARG A 30 -3.06 -8.19 9.79
N GLU A 31 -4.08 -8.08 10.65
CA GLU A 31 -5.14 -7.08 10.53
C GLU A 31 -4.57 -5.65 10.58
N VAL A 32 -3.70 -5.36 11.56
CA VAL A 32 -3.05 -4.04 11.68
C VAL A 32 -2.20 -3.71 10.46
N VAL A 33 -1.45 -4.68 9.92
CA VAL A 33 -0.64 -4.47 8.72
C VAL A 33 -1.52 -4.15 7.50
N ALA A 34 -2.66 -4.84 7.35
CA ALA A 34 -3.61 -4.55 6.28
C ALA A 34 -4.17 -3.12 6.41
N LEU A 35 -4.62 -2.73 7.61
CA LEU A 35 -5.12 -1.38 7.87
C LEU A 35 -4.06 -0.29 7.62
N ILE A 36 -2.79 -0.54 7.98
CA ILE A 36 -1.69 0.38 7.66
C ILE A 36 -1.48 0.47 6.15
N GLY A 37 -1.61 -0.65 5.43
CA GLY A 37 -1.55 -0.69 3.97
C GLY A 37 -2.64 0.17 3.33
N ASP A 38 -3.88 -0.01 3.76
CA ASP A 38 -5.03 0.77 3.28
C ASP A 38 -4.88 2.26 3.62
N TRP A 39 -4.44 2.58 4.85
CA TRP A 39 -4.15 3.95 5.27
C TRP A 39 -3.09 4.59 4.38
N LYS A 40 -1.98 3.89 4.09
CA LYS A 40 -0.94 4.38 3.17
C LYS A 40 -1.45 4.57 1.76
N ALA A 41 -2.24 3.63 1.24
CA ALA A 41 -2.83 3.72 -0.09
C ALA A 41 -3.79 4.92 -0.22
N ALA A 42 -4.44 5.32 0.88
CA ALA A 42 -5.26 6.53 0.95
C ALA A 42 -4.45 7.85 1.08
N GLY A 43 -3.12 7.82 0.90
CA GLY A 43 -2.23 8.96 1.09
C GLY A 43 -1.77 9.16 2.54
N GLY A 44 -2.02 8.17 3.40
CA GLY A 44 -1.57 8.16 4.79
C GLY A 44 -0.05 8.11 4.89
N GLY A 45 0.52 9.14 5.52
CA GLY A 45 1.97 9.29 5.67
C GLY A 45 2.62 10.18 4.61
N GLU A 46 1.88 10.60 3.59
CA GLU A 46 2.31 11.70 2.72
C GLU A 46 2.23 13.04 3.46
N ARG A 47 3.05 14.01 3.04
CA ARG A 47 3.00 15.37 3.59
C ARG A 47 1.64 15.97 3.26
N LEU A 48 0.86 16.29 4.29
CA LEU A 48 -0.38 17.04 4.13
C LEU A 48 -0.10 18.40 3.48
N PRO A 49 -0.90 18.81 2.48
CA PRO A 49 -0.72 20.11 1.84
C PRO A 49 -0.98 21.24 2.85
N THR A 50 -0.14 22.26 2.78
CA THR A 50 -0.31 23.47 3.59
C THR A 50 -1.57 24.23 3.18
N VAL A 51 -2.07 25.09 4.07
CA VAL A 51 -3.25 25.92 3.79
C VAL A 51 -3.07 26.73 2.50
N GLN A 52 -1.87 27.26 2.25
CA GLN A 52 -1.55 28.03 1.05
C GLN A 52 -1.56 27.17 -0.23
N GLU A 53 -1.02 25.95 -0.16
CA GLU A 53 -1.05 25.00 -1.28
C GLU A 53 -2.50 24.63 -1.66
N ARG A 54 -3.34 24.32 -0.66
CA ARG A 54 -4.77 24.04 -0.89
C ARG A 54 -5.53 25.22 -1.49
N LEU A 55 -5.27 26.43 -1.02
CA LEU A 55 -5.92 27.64 -1.55
C LEU A 55 -5.52 27.91 -3.01
N LYS A 56 -4.26 27.66 -3.38
CA LYS A 56 -3.80 27.80 -4.78
C LYS A 56 -4.44 26.77 -5.70
N GLU A 57 -4.59 25.53 -5.24
CA GLU A 57 -5.19 24.44 -6.03
C GLU A 57 -6.69 24.66 -6.24
N ASN A 58 -7.42 25.11 -5.21
CA ASN A 58 -8.84 25.45 -5.33
C ASN A 58 -9.12 26.68 -6.21
N HIS A 59 -8.16 27.60 -6.34
CA HIS A 59 -8.26 28.77 -7.21
C HIS A 59 -7.67 28.56 -8.61
N ARG A 60 -7.12 27.37 -8.93
CA ARG A 60 -6.79 27.03 -10.31
C ARG A 60 -8.10 26.93 -11.09
N SER A 61 -8.39 27.96 -11.89
CA SER A 61 -9.39 27.85 -12.94
C SER A 61 -9.03 26.64 -13.82
N PRO A 62 -9.99 25.87 -14.34
CA PRO A 62 -9.69 24.74 -15.21
C PRO A 62 -8.87 25.28 -16.39
N GLU A 63 -7.57 24.97 -16.40
CA GLU A 63 -6.70 25.40 -17.48
C GLU A 63 -7.27 24.77 -18.75
N LYS A 64 -7.70 25.64 -19.68
CA LYS A 64 -8.08 25.24 -21.02
C LYS A 64 -6.88 24.52 -21.62
N HIS A 65 -6.97 23.20 -21.76
CA HIS A 65 -6.03 22.42 -22.56
C HIS A 65 -5.90 23.08 -23.93
N LYS A 66 -4.80 23.79 -24.17
CA LYS A 66 -4.43 24.19 -25.53
C LYS A 66 -3.86 22.94 -26.21
N PRO A 67 -4.44 22.48 -27.33
CA PRO A 67 -3.87 21.36 -28.07
C PRO A 67 -2.49 21.76 -28.58
N GLU A 68 -1.50 20.94 -28.23
CA GLU A 68 -0.12 21.04 -28.65
C GLU A 68 -0.06 20.87 -30.19
N LYS A 69 0.19 21.96 -30.92
CA LYS A 69 0.39 21.92 -32.37
C LYS A 69 1.82 21.47 -32.68
N ASN A 70 2.07 20.16 -32.67
CA ASN A 70 3.30 19.62 -33.24
C ASN A 70 3.17 19.46 -34.76
N ASN A 71 3.45 20.55 -35.48
CA ASN A 71 3.75 20.53 -36.90
C ASN A 71 5.24 20.20 -37.12
N LYS A 72 5.51 19.36 -38.14
CA LYS A 72 6.80 18.93 -38.71
C LYS A 72 7.49 17.74 -38.05
N VAL A 73 7.11 16.54 -38.49
CA VAL A 73 8.08 15.54 -38.98
C VAL A 73 7.46 14.77 -40.16
N GLU A 74 7.17 15.47 -41.26
CA GLU A 74 6.82 14.84 -42.54
C GLU A 74 7.93 15.10 -43.56
N LYS A 75 9.12 14.54 -43.31
CA LYS A 75 10.18 14.36 -44.31
C LYS A 75 11.11 13.24 -43.85
N LEU A 76 10.78 11.99 -44.15
CA LEU A 76 11.71 10.84 -44.29
C LEU A 76 10.92 9.55 -44.57
N ARG A 77 10.22 9.48 -45.71
CA ARG A 77 9.84 8.19 -46.35
C ARG A 77 9.96 8.33 -47.86
N VAL A 78 11.17 8.58 -48.34
CA VAL A 78 11.56 8.32 -49.73
C VAL A 78 13.00 7.81 -49.74
N VAL A 79 13.23 6.58 -49.26
CA VAL A 79 14.26 5.66 -49.79
C VAL A 79 13.88 4.24 -49.34
N ALA A 80 13.02 3.58 -50.10
CA ALA A 80 12.92 2.12 -50.11
C ALA A 80 12.43 1.71 -51.49
N SER A 81 13.30 1.88 -52.48
CA SER A 81 13.16 1.27 -53.80
C SER A 81 14.57 1.03 -54.34
N ARG A 82 15.11 -0.13 -54.00
CA ARG A 82 16.12 -0.90 -54.74
C ARG A 82 15.96 -2.36 -54.38
#